data_AF-A0A7C7HWB4-F1
#
_entry.id   AF-A0A7C7HWB4-F1
#
_cell.length_a   1.000
_cell.length_b   1.000
_cell.length_c   1.000
_cell.angle_alpha   90.00
_cell.angle_beta   90.00
_cell.angle_gamma   90.00
#
_symmetry.space_group_name_H-M   'P 1'
#
loop_
_entity.id
_entity.type
_entity.pdbx_description
1 polymer ?
#
loop_
_entity_poly.entity_id
_entity_poly.type
_entity_poly.pdbx_seq_one_letter_code
_entity_poly.pdbx_strand_id
1 'polypeptide(L)'
;MKSRSKSLVELVDQSDYYFNDPIEFDEKALRKSWKEDTPNMVGSIKQVLDSLEDWNSDTLQETMKSFMEENDLGFGKVMKPVRLALCGTINGPSLFSIMELIGKDASIRRIKHALDHL
;
A
#
# COMPACT_ATOMS: atom_id res chain seq x y z
N MET A 1 -22.13 -6.25 -10.36
CA MET A 1 -21.24 -5.08 -10.54
C MET A 1 -21.80 -3.95 -9.66
N LYS A 2 -21.32 -3.78 -8.42
CA LYS A 2 -21.86 -2.75 -7.50
C LYS A 2 -21.11 -1.44 -7.78
N SER A 3 -21.86 -0.39 -8.13
CA SER A 3 -21.33 0.93 -8.47
C SER A 3 -20.43 1.45 -7.35
N ARG A 4 -19.15 1.63 -7.67
CA ARG A 4 -18.23 2.40 -6.84
C ARG A 4 -18.42 3.87 -7.22
N SER A 5 -18.61 4.68 -6.19
CA SER A 5 -18.84 6.13 -6.18
C SER A 5 -20.25 6.57 -6.54
N LYS A 6 -20.87 7.32 -5.62
CA LYS A 6 -22.19 7.94 -5.75
C LYS A 6 -22.13 9.31 -6.43
N SER A 7 -20.92 9.84 -6.63
CA SER A 7 -20.69 11.14 -7.29
C SER A 7 -19.36 11.17 -8.03
N LEU A 8 -19.21 12.12 -8.96
CA LEU A 8 -17.95 12.39 -9.67
C LEU A 8 -16.84 12.84 -8.70
N VAL A 9 -17.21 13.55 -7.62
CA VAL A 9 -16.28 13.98 -6.57
C VAL A 9 -15.67 12.75 -5.88
N GLU A 10 -16.50 11.78 -5.51
CA GLU A 10 -16.02 10.53 -4.90
C GLU A 10 -15.14 9.70 -5.86
N LEU A 11 -15.32 9.81 -7.18
CA LEU A 11 -14.42 9.17 -8.15
C LEU A 11 -13.07 9.88 -8.19
N VAL A 12 -13.05 11.21 -8.24
CA VAL A 12 -11.82 11.99 -8.26
C VAL A 12 -11.01 11.72 -6.99
N ASP A 13 -11.64 11.76 -5.82
CA ASP A 13 -10.99 11.49 -4.53
C ASP A 13 -10.42 10.07 -4.46
N GLN A 14 -11.09 9.08 -5.06
CA GLN A 14 -10.62 7.70 -5.13
C GLN A 14 -9.60 7.45 -6.25
N SER A 15 -9.27 8.47 -7.04
CA SER A 15 -8.30 8.38 -8.14
C SER A 15 -7.01 9.14 -7.88
N ASP A 16 -6.98 10.02 -6.89
CA ASP A 16 -5.84 10.91 -6.61
C ASP A 16 -4.52 10.14 -6.46
N TYR A 17 -4.53 9.03 -5.72
CA TYR A 17 -3.35 8.20 -5.49
C TYR A 17 -2.80 7.52 -6.75
N TYR A 18 -3.49 7.53 -7.90
CA TYR A 18 -2.91 7.07 -9.17
C TYR A 18 -1.99 8.11 -9.80
N PHE A 19 -2.21 9.40 -9.50
CA PHE A 19 -1.51 10.51 -10.15
C PHE A 19 -0.55 11.22 -9.20
N ASN A 20 -0.87 11.25 -7.91
CA ASN A 20 -0.12 11.95 -6.89
C ASN A 20 0.37 10.98 -5.80
N ASP A 21 1.55 11.28 -5.25
CA ASP A 21 2.06 10.59 -4.08
C ASP A 21 1.30 11.10 -2.83
N PRO A 22 0.98 10.22 -1.86
CA PRO A 22 0.32 10.65 -0.63
C PRO A 22 1.25 11.57 0.17
N ILE A 23 0.79 12.80 0.42
CA ILE A 23 1.51 13.82 1.21
C ILE A 23 1.02 13.82 2.66
N GLU A 24 -0.28 13.58 2.85
CA GLU A 24 -0.93 13.55 4.15
C GLU A 24 -1.61 12.20 4.36
N PHE A 25 -1.65 11.75 5.61
CA PHE A 25 -2.27 10.49 6.02
C PHE A 25 -3.41 10.78 6.98
N ASP A 26 -4.59 10.22 6.70
CA ASP A 26 -5.75 10.34 7.58
C ASP A 26 -5.41 9.83 9.00
N GLU A 27 -5.53 10.69 10.02
CA GLU A 27 -5.14 10.35 11.40
C GLU A 27 -5.86 9.08 11.91
N LYS A 28 -7.11 8.90 11.51
CA LYS A 28 -7.91 7.75 11.94
C LYS A 28 -7.44 6.46 11.26
N ALA A 29 -7.03 6.53 10.00
CA ALA A 29 -6.41 5.43 9.27
C ALA A 29 -5.02 5.09 9.83
N LEU A 30 -4.22 6.12 10.15
CA LEU A 30 -2.91 6.01 10.78
C LEU A 30 -3.01 5.24 12.10
N ARG A 31 -3.83 5.71 13.05
CA ARG A 31 -4.03 5.04 14.35
C ARG A 31 -4.47 3.58 14.24
N LYS A 32 -5.15 3.21 13.15
CA LYS A 32 -5.64 1.84 12.93
C LYS A 32 -4.62 0.92 12.26
N SER A 33 -3.62 1.49 11.59
CA SER A 33 -2.82 0.76 10.60
C SER A 33 -1.33 0.92 10.79
N TRP A 34 -0.88 1.96 11.49
CA TRP A 34 0.52 2.24 11.79
C TRP A 34 0.72 2.21 13.30
N LYS A 35 1.34 1.13 13.77
CA LYS A 35 1.67 0.86 15.19
C LYS A 35 3.19 0.83 15.36
N GLU A 36 3.65 0.71 16.60
CA GLU A 36 5.08 0.70 16.95
C GLU A 36 5.92 -0.33 16.17
N ASP A 37 5.37 -1.52 15.89
CA ASP A 37 6.06 -2.58 15.13
C ASP A 37 5.95 -2.42 13.60
N THR A 38 5.16 -1.45 13.13
CA THR A 38 4.84 -1.29 11.72
C THR A 38 6.01 -0.81 10.86
N PRO A 39 6.81 0.19 11.27
CA PRO A 39 7.95 0.65 10.47
C PRO A 39 8.93 -0.47 10.15
N ASN A 40 9.24 -1.33 11.13
CA ASN A 40 10.16 -2.45 10.92
C ASN A 40 9.60 -3.45 9.89
N MET A 41 8.33 -3.85 10.03
CA MET A 41 7.65 -4.75 9.12
C MET A 41 7.59 -4.18 7.69
N VAL A 42 7.17 -2.92 7.55
CA VAL A 42 7.05 -2.23 6.25
C VAL A 42 8.42 -2.02 5.62
N GLY A 43 9.46 -1.78 6.43
CA GLY A 43 10.85 -1.73 5.98
C GLY A 43 11.31 -3.04 5.36
N SER A 44 11.03 -4.18 6.01
CA SER A 44 11.35 -5.50 5.45
C SER A 44 10.59 -5.78 4.15
N ILE A 45 9.29 -5.43 4.11
CA ILE A 45 8.48 -5.55 2.89
C ILE A 45 9.07 -4.70 1.76
N LYS A 46 9.46 -3.45 2.04
CA LYS A 46 10.12 -2.59 1.05
C LYS A 46 11.34 -3.29 0.47
N GLN A 47 12.21 -3.86 1.30
CA GLN A 47 13.42 -4.54 0.82
C GLN A 47 13.10 -5.72 -0.11
N VAL A 48 12.12 -6.55 0.26
CA VAL A 48 11.67 -7.67 -0.56
C VAL A 48 11.12 -7.17 -1.90
N LEU A 49 10.24 -6.18 -1.89
CA LEU A 49 9.68 -5.60 -3.12
C LEU A 49 10.76 -4.95 -4.01
N ASP A 50 11.73 -4.26 -3.41
CA ASP A 50 12.83 -3.60 -4.12
C ASP A 50 13.73 -4.62 -4.85
N SER A 51 13.76 -5.87 -4.39
CA SER A 51 14.52 -6.96 -5.03
C SER A 51 13.81 -7.60 -6.24
N LEU A 52 12.53 -7.33 -6.45
CA LEU A 52 11.77 -7.94 -7.55
C LEU A 52 12.19 -7.37 -8.91
N GLU A 53 12.48 -8.25 -9.87
CA GLU A 53 12.73 -7.88 -11.27
C GLU A 53 11.43 -7.76 -12.06
N ASP A 54 10.50 -8.69 -11.84
CA ASP A 54 9.17 -8.68 -12.47
C ASP A 54 8.15 -7.94 -11.59
N TRP A 55 7.48 -6.95 -12.17
CA TRP A 55 6.58 -6.03 -11.47
C TRP A 55 5.17 -6.09 -12.05
N ASN A 56 4.50 -7.21 -11.81
CA ASN A 56 3.09 -7.42 -12.15
C ASN A 56 2.27 -7.82 -10.91
N SER A 57 0.94 -7.70 -11.00
CA SER A 57 0.06 -7.92 -9.84
C SER A 57 0.17 -9.33 -9.25
N ASP A 58 0.41 -10.36 -10.07
CA ASP A 58 0.47 -11.75 -9.60
C ASP A 58 1.78 -11.99 -8.82
N THR A 59 2.93 -11.57 -9.36
CA THR A 59 4.22 -11.65 -8.69
C THR A 59 4.22 -10.88 -7.37
N LEU A 60 3.63 -9.69 -7.34
CA LEU A 60 3.50 -8.88 -6.13
C LEU A 60 2.64 -9.57 -5.07
N GLN A 61 1.53 -10.19 -5.48
CA GLN A 61 0.64 -10.90 -4.57
C GLN A 61 1.32 -12.14 -3.97
N GLU A 62 1.98 -12.94 -4.81
CA GLU A 62 2.70 -14.13 -4.37
C GLU A 62 3.83 -13.77 -3.41
N THR A 63 4.66 -12.78 -3.77
CA THR A 63 5.77 -12.30 -2.94
C THR A 63 5.28 -11.86 -1.56
N MET A 64 4.22 -11.04 -1.52
CA MET A 64 3.66 -10.56 -0.27
C MET A 64 3.04 -11.69 0.56
N LYS A 65 2.41 -12.67 -0.09
CA LYS A 65 1.87 -13.85 0.58
C LYS A 65 2.99 -14.69 1.21
N SER A 66 4.05 -14.98 0.47
CA SER A 66 5.22 -15.71 1.01
C SER A 66 5.85 -14.97 2.18
N PHE A 67 6.05 -13.66 2.09
CA PHE A 67 6.55 -12.85 3.19
C PHE A 67 5.68 -12.98 4.45
N MET A 68 4.36 -12.95 4.28
CA MET A 68 3.41 -13.10 5.40
C MET A 68 3.47 -14.49 6.04
N GLU A 69 3.57 -15.55 5.22
CA GLU A 69 3.67 -16.93 5.70
C GLU A 69 4.99 -17.17 6.46
N GLU A 70 6.11 -16.68 5.93
CA GLU A 70 7.44 -16.81 6.55
C GLU A 70 7.56 -16.09 7.91
N ASN A 71 6.81 -15.00 8.09
CA ASN A 71 6.87 -14.17 9.29
C ASN A 71 5.68 -14.38 10.23
N ASP A 72 4.81 -15.35 9.96
CA ASP A 72 3.55 -15.61 10.70
C ASP A 72 2.68 -14.33 10.89
N LEU A 73 2.55 -13.56 9.80
CA LEU A 73 1.81 -12.30 9.80
C LEU A 73 0.45 -12.45 9.12
N GLY A 74 -0.60 -11.98 9.80
CA GLY A 74 -1.94 -11.95 9.21
C GLY A 74 -2.09 -10.89 8.11
N PHE A 75 -2.85 -11.21 7.06
CA PHE A 75 -3.11 -10.33 5.90
C PHE A 75 -3.51 -8.91 6.27
N GLY A 76 -4.46 -8.76 7.20
CA GLY A 76 -4.94 -7.43 7.61
C GLY A 76 -3.90 -6.59 8.35
N LYS A 77 -2.91 -7.22 9.00
CA LYS A 77 -1.81 -6.54 9.71
C LYS A 77 -0.82 -5.95 8.72
N VAL A 78 -0.58 -6.62 7.60
CA VAL A 78 0.36 -6.17 6.56
C VAL A 78 -0.28 -5.20 5.57
N MET A 79 -1.43 -5.58 5.02
CA MET A 79 -1.98 -4.88 3.85
C MET A 79 -2.50 -3.48 4.16
N LYS A 80 -2.95 -3.22 5.39
CA LYS A 80 -3.43 -1.90 5.80
C LYS A 80 -2.28 -0.87 5.85
N PRO A 81 -1.18 -1.10 6.58
CA PRO A 81 -0.06 -0.17 6.57
C PRO A 81 0.58 0.01 5.19
N VAL A 82 0.76 -1.05 4.42
CA VAL A 82 1.33 -0.92 3.05
C VAL A 82 0.40 -0.10 2.15
N ARG A 83 -0.92 -0.32 2.23
CA ARG A 83 -1.88 0.53 1.49
C ARG A 83 -1.84 1.97 1.97
N LEU A 84 -1.81 2.20 3.28
CA LEU A 84 -1.74 3.55 3.83
C LEU A 84 -0.51 4.27 3.26
N ALA A 85 0.65 3.62 3.27
CA ALA A 85 1.89 4.16 2.71
C ALA A 85 1.80 4.47 1.20
N LEU A 86 1.13 3.61 0.43
CA LEU A 86 1.04 3.75 -1.03
C LEU A 86 -0.05 4.73 -1.49
N CYS A 87 -1.15 4.84 -0.73
CA CYS A 87 -2.38 5.48 -1.17
C CYS A 87 -2.90 6.59 -0.24
N GLY A 88 -2.31 6.79 0.95
CA GLY A 88 -2.84 7.71 1.96
C GLY A 88 -4.15 7.26 2.63
N THR A 89 -4.68 6.10 2.24
CA THR A 89 -5.96 5.55 2.72
C THR A 89 -5.86 4.05 2.96
N ILE A 90 -6.77 3.51 3.78
CA ILE A 90 -6.83 2.06 4.10
C ILE A 90 -7.94 1.33 3.33
N ASN A 91 -8.69 2.05 2.49
CA ASN A 91 -9.76 1.51 1.68
C ASN A 91 -9.40 1.64 0.19
N GLY A 92 -10.04 0.84 -0.67
CA GLY A 92 -9.87 0.98 -2.11
C GLY A 92 -9.93 -0.34 -2.89
N PRO A 93 -9.57 -0.31 -4.19
CA PRO A 93 -9.45 -1.49 -5.04
C PRO A 93 -8.22 -2.33 -4.65
N SER A 94 -7.94 -3.40 -5.40
CA SER A 94 -6.76 -4.27 -5.17
C SER A 94 -5.47 -3.44 -5.01
N LEU A 95 -4.70 -3.73 -3.96
CA LEU A 95 -3.43 -3.03 -3.73
C LEU A 95 -2.38 -3.42 -4.78
N PHE A 96 -2.34 -4.69 -5.16
CA PHE A 96 -1.38 -5.21 -6.12
C PHE A 96 -1.61 -4.61 -7.51
N SER A 97 -2.87 -4.45 -7.93
CA SER A 97 -3.21 -3.76 -9.18
C SER A 97 -2.85 -2.29 -9.14
N ILE A 98 -2.93 -1.63 -7.97
CA ILE A 98 -2.45 -0.25 -7.81
C ILE A 98 -0.93 -0.21 -7.96
N MET A 99 -0.20 -1.09 -7.27
CA MET A 99 1.26 -1.15 -7.31
C MET A 99 1.78 -1.42 -8.73
N GLU A 100 1.15 -2.34 -9.45
CA GLU A 100 1.44 -2.61 -10.85
C GLU A 100 1.23 -1.35 -11.71
N LEU A 101 0.10 -0.66 -11.53
CA LEU A 101 -0.24 0.53 -12.32
C LEU A 101 0.66 1.74 -12.04
N ILE A 102 0.99 2.01 -10.77
CA ILE A 102 1.89 3.13 -10.41
C ILE A 102 3.37 2.79 -10.63
N GLY A 103 3.69 1.50 -10.77
CA GLY A 103 5.04 1.00 -10.99
C GLY A 103 5.91 0.89 -9.75
N LYS A 104 7.06 0.23 -9.92
CA LYS A 104 8.04 -0.06 -8.88
C LYS A 104 8.58 1.20 -8.21
N ASP A 105 9.11 2.12 -8.99
CA ASP A 105 9.78 3.32 -8.45
C ASP A 105 8.85 4.17 -7.59
N ALA A 106 7.61 4.38 -8.05
CA ALA A 106 6.61 5.10 -7.27
C ALA A 106 6.24 4.34 -5.99
N SER A 107 6.02 3.03 -6.08
CA SER A 107 5.69 2.21 -4.92
C SER A 107 6.78 2.26 -3.84
N ILE A 108 8.03 2.04 -4.23
CA ILE A 108 9.17 2.05 -3.29
C ILE A 108 9.40 3.45 -2.71
N ARG A 109 9.30 4.50 -3.54
CA ARG A 109 9.41 5.90 -3.08
C ARG A 109 8.35 6.24 -2.05
N ARG A 110 7.09 5.87 -2.28
CA ARG A 110 5.97 6.14 -1.36
C ARG A 110 6.09 5.37 -0.05
N ILE A 111 6.48 4.10 -0.11
CA ILE A 111 6.75 3.30 1.09
C ILE A 111 7.88 3.94 1.91
N LYS A 112 8.96 4.37 1.25
CA LYS A 112 10.04 5.09 1.92
C LYS A 112 9.55 6.39 2.56
N HIS A 113 8.75 7.19 1.84
CA HIS A 113 8.19 8.42 2.38
C HIS A 113 7.39 8.17 3.67
N ALA A 114 6.53 7.16 3.68
CA ALA A 114 5.78 6.78 4.87
C ALA A 114 6.69 6.35 6.03
N LEU A 115 7.72 5.54 5.78
CA LEU A 115 8.69 5.14 6.80
C LEU A 115 9.46 6.32 7.42
N ASP A 116 9.73 7.36 6.63
CA ASP A 116 10.48 8.54 7.08
C ASP A 116 9.60 9.53 7.88
N HIS A 117 8.27 9.47 7.77
CA HIS A 117 7.35 10.50 8.28
C HIS A 117 6.26 9.99 9.25
N LEU A 118 6.10 8.67 9.43
CA LEU A 118 5.02 8.06 10.25
C LEU A 118 5.52 7.26 11.46
#